data_AF-A0A2X1NYQ7-F1
#
_entry.id   AF-A0A2X1NYQ7-F1
#
_cell.length_a   1.000
_cell.length_b   1.000
_cell.length_c   1.000
_cell.angle_alpha   90.00
_cell.angle_beta   90.00
_cell.angle_gamma   90.00
#
_symmetry.space_group_name_H-M   'P 1'
#
loop_
_entity.id
_entity.type
_entity.pdbx_description
1 polymer ?
#
loop_
_entity_poly.entity_id
_entity_poly.type
_entity_poly.pdbx_seq_one_letter_code
_entity_poly.pdbx_strand_id
1 'polypeptide(L)'
;MTLNSLVSGGCVISGSVVVQSVLFSRVRVNSFCNIDSAVLLPEVWVGRSCRLRRCVIDRACVIPEGMVIGENAEEDARRFYRSEEGIVLVTREMLRKLGHKQER
;
A
#
# COMPACT_ATOMS: atom_id res chain seq x y z
N MET A 1 -10.11 -1.68 11.83
CA MET A 1 -11.08 -2.75 11.49
C MET A 1 -10.54 -3.52 10.30
N THR A 2 -10.58 -4.85 10.34
CA THR A 2 -10.14 -5.72 9.25
C THR A 2 -11.30 -6.61 8.84
N LEU A 3 -11.65 -6.65 7.55
CA LEU A 3 -12.79 -7.41 7.05
C LEU A 3 -12.39 -8.18 5.79
N ASN A 4 -12.80 -9.45 5.68
CA ASN A 4 -12.53 -10.31 4.51
C ASN A 4 -11.05 -10.27 4.07
N SER A 5 -10.12 -10.24 5.03
CA SER A 5 -8.70 -10.00 4.77
C SER A 5 -7.83 -11.06 5.46
N LEU A 6 -6.73 -11.43 4.80
CA LEU A 6 -5.71 -12.31 5.38
C LEU A 6 -4.60 -11.46 5.98
N VAL A 7 -4.30 -11.66 7.25
CA VAL A 7 -3.29 -10.89 7.99
C VAL A 7 -2.27 -11.83 8.61
N SER A 8 -1.02 -11.74 8.15
CA SER A 8 0.08 -12.59 8.62
C SER A 8 0.65 -12.12 9.97
N GLY A 9 1.49 -12.96 10.58
CA GLY A 9 2.15 -12.66 11.85
C GLY A 9 3.03 -11.40 11.82
N GLY A 10 3.04 -10.67 12.93
CA GLY A 10 3.83 -9.45 13.12
C GLY A 10 3.27 -8.20 12.44
N CYS A 11 2.05 -8.27 11.90
CA CYS A 11 1.38 -7.07 11.39
C CYS A 11 0.89 -6.16 12.52
N VAL A 12 1.00 -4.85 12.31
CA VAL A 12 0.43 -3.84 13.22
C VAL A 12 -0.46 -2.90 12.41
N ILE A 13 -1.76 -2.91 12.72
CA ILE A 13 -2.76 -2.06 12.06
C ILE A 13 -3.32 -1.11 13.11
N SER A 14 -2.96 0.16 13.01
CA SER A 14 -3.36 1.20 13.95
C SER A 14 -4.46 2.05 13.32
N GLY A 15 -5.65 2.12 13.93
CA GLY A 15 -6.68 3.12 13.58
C GLY A 15 -7.09 3.17 12.10
N SER A 16 -7.06 2.04 11.40
CA SER A 16 -7.22 1.96 9.94
C SER A 16 -8.21 0.87 9.52
N VAL A 17 -8.72 1.00 8.31
CA VAL A 17 -9.67 0.07 7.69
C VAL A 17 -8.96 -0.71 6.60
N VAL A 18 -9.00 -2.04 6.70
CA VAL A 18 -8.41 -2.96 5.72
C VAL A 18 -9.47 -3.97 5.28
N VAL A 19 -9.78 -4.00 3.99
CA VAL A 19 -10.86 -4.79 3.42
C VAL A 19 -10.37 -5.55 2.19
N GLN A 20 -10.79 -6.82 2.03
CA GLN A 20 -10.48 -7.65 0.85
C GLN A 20 -8.98 -7.69 0.49
N SER A 21 -8.12 -7.68 1.51
CA SER A 21 -6.68 -7.47 1.32
C SER A 21 -5.86 -8.59 1.94
N VAL A 22 -4.63 -8.73 1.45
CA VAL A 22 -3.64 -9.70 1.94
C VAL A 22 -2.43 -8.95 2.47
N LEU A 23 -2.17 -9.09 3.77
CA LEU A 23 -1.02 -8.51 4.45
C LEU A 23 -0.03 -9.62 4.81
N PHE A 24 1.16 -9.56 4.22
CA PHE A 24 2.27 -10.44 4.55
C PHE A 24 2.93 -10.06 5.88
N SER A 25 3.95 -10.82 6.28
CA SER A 25 4.60 -10.66 7.59
C SER A 25 5.18 -9.26 7.80
N ARG A 26 5.11 -8.77 9.04
CA ARG A 26 5.73 -7.51 9.50
C ARG A 26 5.28 -6.25 8.74
N VAL A 27 4.06 -6.27 8.19
CA VAL A 27 3.44 -5.08 7.58
C VAL A 27 2.94 -4.15 8.68
N ARG A 28 3.22 -2.84 8.54
CA ARG A 28 2.69 -1.81 9.43
C ARG A 28 1.77 -0.88 8.68
N VAL A 29 0.58 -0.65 9.23
CA VAL A 29 -0.41 0.31 8.74
C VAL A 29 -0.67 1.34 9.82
N ASN A 30 -0.25 2.58 9.60
CA ASN A 30 -0.50 3.69 10.53
C ASN A 30 -1.93 4.22 10.43
N SER A 31 -2.30 5.15 11.31
CA SER A 31 -3.66 5.67 11.48
C SER A 31 -4.30 6.25 10.22
N PHE A 32 -5.63 6.16 10.16
CA PHE A 32 -6.50 6.80 9.17
C PHE A 32 -6.31 6.32 7.74
N CYS A 33 -5.77 5.11 7.55
CA CYS A 33 -5.63 4.51 6.23
C CYS A 33 -6.92 3.78 5.83
N ASN A 34 -7.19 3.81 4.53
CA ASN A 34 -8.19 2.98 3.88
C ASN A 34 -7.49 2.08 2.85
N ILE A 35 -7.53 0.77 3.08
CA ILE A 35 -6.88 -0.23 2.24
C ILE A 35 -7.95 -1.19 1.74
N ASP A 36 -8.15 -1.23 0.43
CA ASP A 36 -9.19 -2.01 -0.24
C ASP A 36 -8.61 -2.81 -1.40
N SER A 37 -8.90 -4.12 -1.45
CA SER A 37 -8.49 -4.98 -2.56
C SER A 37 -6.97 -4.91 -2.85
N ALA A 38 -6.13 -4.96 -1.81
CA ALA A 38 -4.69 -4.76 -1.92
C ALA A 38 -3.86 -5.94 -1.42
N VAL A 39 -2.67 -6.12 -2.01
CA VAL A 39 -1.66 -7.10 -1.56
C VAL A 39 -0.43 -6.34 -1.07
N LEU A 40 -0.13 -6.43 0.22
CA LEU A 40 1.03 -5.81 0.84
C LEU A 40 2.08 -6.88 1.14
N LEU A 41 3.19 -6.88 0.39
CA LEU A 41 4.29 -7.83 0.57
C LEU A 41 5.01 -7.63 1.92
N PRO A 42 5.90 -8.57 2.32
CA PRO A 42 6.55 -8.51 3.63
C PRO A 42 7.21 -7.16 3.90
N GLU A 43 7.13 -6.72 5.16
CA GLU A 43 7.80 -5.51 5.67
C GLU A 43 7.34 -4.18 5.05
N VAL A 44 6.21 -4.15 4.34
CA VAL A 44 5.63 -2.88 3.88
C VAL A 44 5.25 -1.98 5.07
N TRP A 45 5.56 -0.69 4.95
CA TRP A 45 5.21 0.34 5.93
C TRP A 45 4.31 1.37 5.27
N VAL A 46 3.08 1.50 5.76
CA VAL A 46 2.09 2.45 5.25
C VAL A 46 2.01 3.66 6.17
N GLY A 47 2.35 4.84 5.63
CA GLY A 47 2.22 6.14 6.30
C GLY A 47 0.78 6.45 6.71
N ARG A 48 0.59 7.52 7.48
CA ARG A 48 -0.77 7.92 7.92
C ARG A 48 -1.62 8.34 6.73
N SER A 49 -2.95 8.25 6.87
CA SER A 49 -3.92 8.82 5.92
C SER A 49 -3.78 8.34 4.47
N CYS A 50 -3.18 7.17 4.25
CA CYS A 50 -3.02 6.60 2.92
C CYS A 50 -4.34 5.99 2.42
N ARG A 51 -4.58 6.07 1.12
CA ARG A 51 -5.71 5.42 0.45
C ARG A 51 -5.17 4.50 -0.63
N LEU A 52 -5.27 3.21 -0.41
CA LEU A 52 -4.69 2.18 -1.26
C LEU A 52 -5.80 1.30 -1.79
N ARG A 53 -5.99 1.29 -3.11
CA ARG A 53 -7.03 0.50 -3.77
C ARG A 53 -6.47 -0.29 -4.94
N ARG A 54 -6.90 -1.56 -5.07
CA ARG A 54 -6.56 -2.41 -6.23
C ARG A 54 -5.06 -2.38 -6.58
N CYS A 55 -4.21 -2.58 -5.58
CA CYS A 55 -2.77 -2.43 -5.74
C CYS A 55 -1.96 -3.57 -5.13
N VAL A 56 -0.77 -3.79 -5.68
CA VAL A 56 0.26 -4.67 -5.14
C VAL A 56 1.45 -3.81 -4.74
N ILE A 57 1.80 -3.84 -3.45
CA ILE A 57 2.92 -3.09 -2.91
C ILE A 57 4.08 -4.04 -2.65
N ASP A 58 5.20 -3.84 -3.34
CA ASP A 58 6.39 -4.69 -3.24
C ASP A 58 7.02 -4.64 -1.83
N ARG A 59 7.83 -5.65 -1.54
CA ARG A 59 8.44 -5.89 -0.24
C ARG A 59 9.18 -4.65 0.28
N ALA A 60 9.01 -4.41 1.57
CA ALA A 60 9.68 -3.38 2.32
C ALA A 60 9.48 -1.94 1.78
N CYS A 61 8.50 -1.69 0.91
CA CYS A 61 8.15 -0.33 0.50
C CYS A 61 7.71 0.50 1.70
N VAL A 62 8.16 1.76 1.74
CA VAL A 62 7.67 2.78 2.67
C VAL A 62 6.76 3.72 1.88
N ILE A 63 5.45 3.59 2.11
CA ILE A 63 4.45 4.44 1.49
C ILE A 63 4.36 5.75 2.28
N PRO A 64 4.63 6.91 1.66
CA PRO A 64 4.60 8.19 2.34
C PRO A 64 3.20 8.56 2.82
N GLU A 65 3.13 9.39 3.86
CA GLU A 65 1.86 9.87 4.41
C GLU A 65 0.98 10.54 3.35
N GLY A 66 -0.32 10.26 3.40
CA GLY A 66 -1.32 10.82 2.50
C GLY A 66 -1.29 10.29 1.08
N MET A 67 -0.43 9.31 0.75
CA MET A 67 -0.36 8.76 -0.60
C MET A 67 -1.65 8.05 -0.99
N VAL A 68 -2.11 8.34 -2.20
CA VAL A 68 -3.32 7.81 -2.81
C VAL A 68 -2.92 6.97 -4.01
N ILE A 69 -3.33 5.71 -4.06
CA ILE A 69 -3.04 4.76 -5.14
C ILE A 69 -4.34 4.02 -5.47
N GLY A 70 -4.67 3.93 -6.75
CA GLY A 70 -5.84 3.20 -7.26
C GLY A 70 -7.14 4.03 -7.32
N GLU A 71 -7.05 5.35 -7.20
CA GLU A 71 -8.18 6.28 -7.35
C GLU A 71 -8.17 7.04 -8.68
N ASN A 72 -6.99 7.36 -9.23
CA ASN A 72 -6.85 8.09 -10.50
C ASN A 72 -5.95 7.31 -11.47
N ALA A 73 -6.57 6.76 -12.52
CA ALA A 73 -5.89 5.91 -13.48
C ALA A 73 -4.71 6.60 -14.19
N GLU A 74 -4.85 7.87 -14.56
CA GLU A 74 -3.80 8.63 -15.27
C GLU A 74 -2.63 8.94 -14.33
N GLU A 75 -2.92 9.38 -13.11
CA GLU A 75 -1.88 9.68 -12.13
C GLU A 75 -1.14 8.42 -11.68
N ASP A 76 -1.86 7.31 -11.51
CA ASP A 76 -1.27 6.02 -11.16
C ASP A 76 -0.38 5.47 -12.28
N ALA A 77 -0.81 5.55 -13.53
CA ALA A 77 -0.01 5.13 -14.68
C ALA A 77 1.23 6.03 -14.88
N ARG A 78 1.16 7.31 -14.48
CA ARG A 78 2.31 8.22 -14.51
C ARG A 78 3.34 7.93 -13.42
N ARG A 79 2.88 7.49 -12.23
CA ARG A 79 3.72 7.28 -11.04
C ARG A 79 4.27 5.85 -10.91
N PHE A 80 3.49 4.87 -11.37
CA PHE A 80 3.70 3.45 -11.12
C PHE A 80 3.36 2.61 -12.35
N TYR A 81 3.65 1.30 -12.27
CA TYR A 81 3.14 0.38 -13.29
C TYR A 81 1.66 0.11 -13.04
N ARG A 82 0.82 0.30 -14.06
CA ARG A 82 -0.61 -0.01 -14.01
C ARG A 82 -0.94 -1.02 -15.10
N SER A 83 -1.55 -2.15 -14.72
CA SER A 83 -2.01 -3.15 -15.68
C SER A 83 -3.21 -2.64 -16.49
N GLU A 84 -3.52 -3.32 -17.60
CA GLU A 84 -4.72 -3.03 -18.41
C GLU A 84 -6.01 -3.17 -17.60
N GLU A 85 -6.06 -4.14 -16.68
CA GLU A 85 -7.16 -4.35 -15.73
C GLU A 85 -7.17 -3.33 -14.57
N GLY A 86 -6.25 -2.37 -14.57
CA GLY A 86 -6.18 -1.29 -13.58
C GLY A 86 -5.64 -1.69 -12.22
N ILE A 87 -4.80 -2.72 -12.15
CA ILE A 87 -4.05 -3.06 -10.93
C ILE A 87 -2.74 -2.27 -10.91
N VAL A 88 -2.46 -1.60 -9.78
CA VAL A 88 -1.24 -0.78 -9.64
C VAL A 88 -0.15 -1.58 -8.92
N LEU A 89 1.01 -1.75 -9.55
CA LEU A 89 2.22 -2.29 -8.93
C LEU A 89 3.12 -1.15 -8.47
N VAL A 90 3.44 -1.14 -7.18
CA VAL A 90 4.32 -0.15 -6.56
C VAL A 90 5.60 -0.81 -6.09
N THR A 91 6.75 -0.29 -6.54
CA THR A 91 8.07 -0.76 -6.11
C THR A 91 8.84 0.35 -5.41
N ARG A 92 9.86 -0.05 -4.63
CA ARG A 92 10.78 0.88 -3.98
C ARG A 92 11.47 1.82 -4.97
N GLU A 93 11.83 1.31 -6.16
CA GLU A 93 12.49 2.12 -7.19
C GLU A 93 11.56 3.22 -7.72
N MET A 94 10.29 2.90 -7.95
CA MET A 94 9.29 3.89 -8.39
C MET A 94 9.10 4.99 -7.32
N LEU A 95 8.98 4.59 -6.05
CA LEU A 95 8.86 5.55 -4.94
C LEU A 95 10.10 6.46 -4.82
N ARG A 96 11.31 5.92 -5.04
CA ARG A 96 12.55 6.72 -5.07
C ARG A 96 12.57 7.71 -6.23
N LYS A 97 12.11 7.32 -7.41
CA LYS A 97 12.00 8.23 -8.58
C LYS A 97 11.06 9.40 -8.32
N LEU A 98 10.06 9.23 -7.45
CA LEU A 98 9.18 10.28 -6.98
C LEU A 98 9.77 11.13 -5.84
N GLY A 99 11.00 10.85 -5.40
CA GLY A 99 11.69 11.59 -4.34
C GLY A 99 11.41 11.11 -2.92
N HIS A 100 10.72 9.96 -2.74
CA HIS A 100 10.43 9.42 -1.42
C HIS A 100 11.56 8.51 -0.93
N LYS A 101 12.15 8.86 0.23
CA LYS A 101 13.12 8.01 0.92
C LYS A 101 12.48 6.68 1.30
N GLN A 102 13.24 5.60 1.18
CA GLN A 102 12.80 4.22 1.47
C GLN A 102 13.55 3.67 2.69
N GLU A 103 13.67 4.51 3.72
CA GLU A 103 14.29 4.23 5.01
C GLU A 103 13.19 4.35 6.08
N ARG A 104 13.19 3.46 7.07
CA ARG A 104 12.22 3.46 8.18
C ARG A 104 12.65 4.39 9.30
#